data_AF-A0A961I8A3-F1
#
_entry.id   AF-A0A961I8A3-F1
#
_cell.length_a   1.000
_cell.length_b   1.000
_cell.length_c   1.000
_cell.angle_alpha   90.00
_cell.angle_beta   90.00
_cell.angle_gamma   90.00
#
_symmetry.space_group_name_H-M   'P 1'
#
loop_
_entity.id
_entity.type
_entity.pdbx_description
1 polymer ?
#
loop_
_entity_poly.entity_id
_entity_poly.type
_entity_poly.pdbx_seq_one_letter_code
_entity_poly.pdbx_strand_id
1 'polypeptide(L)'
;IGALYKIWSSIPSGIPFRMIAGLGIMSLIVLFISFLIINILLIRADDIAGLPQAKDYNITPIAVVILKMTGEVLAATYATLGIALGVVYLVGGEQIRALLSVVNLPGLGALGSSWVLIMVMGPVMGVIVLFIAYYLAEQMGALVDIARNTSKGR
;
A
#
# COMPACT_ATOMS: atom_id res chain seq x y z
N ILE A 1 14.75 4.45 -4.34
CA ILE A 1 15.86 4.71 -5.30
C ILE A 1 16.88 3.56 -5.32
N GLY A 2 17.38 3.05 -4.18
CA GLY A 2 18.38 1.98 -4.15
C GLY A 2 17.97 0.64 -4.81
N ALA A 3 16.71 0.22 -4.67
CA ALA A 3 16.21 -1.01 -5.32
C ALA A 3 16.13 -0.86 -6.85
N LEU A 4 15.66 0.28 -7.34
CA LEU A 4 15.60 0.61 -8.77
C LEU A 4 17.00 0.65 -9.40
N TYR A 5 17.96 1.31 -8.75
CA TYR A 5 19.34 1.35 -9.25
C TYR A 5 19.97 -0.04 -9.38
N LYS A 6 19.81 -0.90 -8.36
CA LYS A 6 20.30 -2.29 -8.41
C LYS A 6 19.66 -3.09 -9.55
N ILE A 7 18.37 -2.89 -9.83
CA ILE A 7 17.69 -3.58 -10.93
C ILE A 7 18.25 -3.13 -12.28
N TRP A 8 18.49 -1.83 -12.48
CA TRP A 8 19.03 -1.29 -13.73
C TRP A 8 20.51 -1.64 -13.97
N SER A 9 21.33 -1.67 -12.91
CA SER A 9 22.76 -1.97 -13.04
C SER A 9 23.09 -3.45 -13.25
N SER A 10 22.13 -4.35 -13.00
CA SER A 10 22.32 -5.80 -13.10
C SER A 10 22.06 -6.36 -14.50
N ILE A 11 21.88 -5.49 -15.48
CA ILE A 11 21.35 -5.83 -16.79
C ILE A 11 22.51 -6.03 -17.79
N PRO A 12 22.75 -7.25 -18.32
CA PRO A 12 23.82 -7.54 -19.28
C PRO A 12 23.56 -6.90 -20.66
N SER A 13 24.59 -6.65 -21.47
CA SER A 13 24.45 -6.16 -22.84
C SER A 13 23.88 -7.25 -23.78
N GLY A 14 22.56 -7.28 -24.00
CA GLY A 14 21.90 -8.22 -24.92
C GLY A 14 20.42 -8.51 -24.62
N ILE A 15 19.72 -7.57 -23.99
CA ILE A 15 18.45 -7.86 -23.31
C ILE A 15 17.30 -7.85 -24.32
N PRO A 16 16.36 -8.79 -24.25
CA PRO A 16 15.13 -8.73 -25.03
C PRO A 16 14.34 -7.44 -24.71
N PHE A 17 13.86 -6.77 -25.76
CA PHE A 17 13.03 -5.55 -25.69
C PHE A 17 11.87 -5.67 -24.67
N ARG A 18 11.29 -6.87 -24.52
CA ARG A 18 10.22 -7.17 -23.56
C ARG A 18 10.62 -6.90 -22.10
N MET A 19 11.88 -7.13 -21.73
CA MET A 19 12.36 -6.89 -20.37
C MET A 19 12.56 -5.39 -20.12
N ILE A 20 13.08 -4.63 -21.09
CA ILE A 20 13.19 -3.17 -20.99
C ILE A 20 11.80 -2.54 -20.87
N ALA A 21 10.85 -2.99 -21.69
CA ALA A 21 9.46 -2.53 -21.63
C ALA A 21 8.82 -2.84 -20.26
N GLY A 22 9.01 -4.05 -19.73
CA GLY A 22 8.51 -4.43 -18.41
C GLY A 22 9.09 -3.60 -17.26
N LEU A 23 10.40 -3.30 -17.30
CA LEU A 23 11.05 -2.42 -16.31
C LEU A 23 10.56 -0.97 -16.42
N GLY A 24 10.33 -0.48 -17.63
CA GLY A 24 9.71 0.82 -17.87
C GLY A 24 8.31 0.90 -17.26
N ILE A 25 7.47 -0.12 -17.51
CA ILE A 25 6.12 -0.22 -16.93
C ILE A 25 6.20 -0.25 -15.40
N MET A 26 7.06 -1.08 -14.81
CA MET A 26 7.27 -1.13 -13.35
C MET A 26 7.67 0.23 -12.77
N SER A 27 8.51 0.99 -13.47
CA SER A 27 8.93 2.32 -13.02
C SER A 27 7.74 3.31 -13.03
N LEU A 28 6.89 3.26 -14.05
CA LEU A 28 5.65 4.05 -14.12
C LEU A 28 4.67 3.68 -13.00
N ILE A 29 4.55 2.39 -12.68
CA ILE A 29 3.72 1.91 -11.55
C ILE A 29 4.21 2.49 -10.23
N VAL A 30 5.52 2.49 -9.98
CA VAL A 30 6.09 3.05 -8.74
C VAL A 30 5.81 4.55 -8.62
N LEU A 31 5.91 5.30 -9.73
CA LEU A 31 5.55 6.71 -9.76
C LEU A 31 4.04 6.90 -9.48
N PHE A 32 3.19 6.07 -10.08
CA PHE A 32 1.76 6.11 -9.86
C PHE A 32 1.37 5.81 -8.40
N ILE A 33 2.00 4.80 -7.77
CA ILE A 33 1.79 4.50 -6.35
C ILE A 33 2.26 5.67 -5.48
N SER A 34 3.43 6.26 -5.79
CA SER A 34 3.94 7.41 -5.05
C SER A 34 2.96 8.59 -5.13
N PHE A 35 2.38 8.83 -6.31
CA PHE A 35 1.33 9.83 -6.50
C PHE A 35 0.08 9.51 -5.68
N LEU A 36 -0.40 8.27 -5.66
CA LEU A 36 -1.55 7.86 -4.84
C LEU A 36 -1.29 8.08 -3.34
N ILE A 37 -0.10 7.72 -2.85
CA ILE A 37 0.27 7.94 -1.45
C ILE A 37 0.23 9.42 -1.11
N ILE A 38 0.85 10.27 -1.93
CA ILE A 38 0.82 11.72 -1.73
C ILE A 38 -0.63 12.24 -1.73
N ASN A 39 -1.46 11.76 -2.66
CA ASN A 39 -2.87 12.17 -2.74
C ASN A 39 -3.65 11.80 -1.47
N ILE A 40 -3.46 10.59 -0.95
CA ILE A 40 -4.07 10.14 0.32
C ILE A 40 -3.59 11.03 1.49
N LEU A 41 -2.28 11.31 1.57
CA LEU A 41 -1.72 12.18 2.61
C LEU A 41 -2.30 13.60 2.54
N LEU A 42 -2.49 14.15 1.35
CA LEU A 42 -3.08 15.48 1.16
C LEU A 42 -4.55 15.51 1.59
N ILE A 43 -5.35 14.53 1.20
CA ILE A 43 -6.75 14.43 1.62
C ILE A 43 -6.85 14.33 3.16
N ARG A 44 -6.00 13.51 3.78
CA ARG A 44 -6.02 13.33 5.24
C ARG A 44 -5.41 14.49 6.02
N ALA A 45 -4.59 15.34 5.40
CA ALA A 45 -4.09 16.55 6.03
C ALA A 45 -5.23 17.52 6.38
N ASP A 46 -6.22 17.64 5.49
CA ASP A 46 -7.40 18.48 5.72
C ASP A 46 -8.26 17.95 6.88
N ASP A 47 -8.40 16.62 6.99
CA ASP A 47 -9.12 16.00 8.12
C ASP A 47 -8.45 16.30 9.46
N ILE A 48 -7.11 16.28 9.52
CA ILE A 48 -6.36 16.60 10.73
C ILE A 48 -6.51 18.08 11.08
N ALA A 49 -6.49 18.97 10.08
CA ALA A 49 -6.71 20.40 10.28
C ALA A 49 -8.12 20.73 10.80
N GLY A 50 -9.11 19.92 10.44
CA GLY A 50 -10.50 20.04 10.91
C GLY A 50 -10.76 19.50 12.32
N LEU A 51 -9.77 18.87 12.98
CA LEU A 51 -9.99 18.30 14.31
C LEU A 51 -10.22 19.41 15.36
N PRO A 52 -11.25 19.28 16.23
CA PRO A 52 -11.47 20.23 17.30
C PRO A 52 -10.29 20.20 18.28
N GLN A 53 -9.70 21.36 18.55
CA GLN A 53 -8.64 21.52 19.54
C GLN A 53 -9.22 21.42 20.96
N ALA A 54 -9.51 20.18 21.40
CA ALA A 54 -9.97 19.92 22.75
C ALA A 54 -8.79 19.96 23.73
N LYS A 55 -8.93 20.68 24.85
CA LYS A 55 -7.83 20.91 25.80
C LYS A 55 -7.20 19.63 26.39
N ASP A 56 -7.97 18.55 26.50
CA ASP A 56 -7.57 17.41 27.35
C ASP A 56 -7.13 16.14 26.59
N TYR A 57 -7.46 15.98 25.30
CA TYR A 57 -7.13 14.76 24.54
C TYR A 57 -6.94 15.02 23.02
N ASN A 58 -5.93 15.80 22.65
CA ASN A 58 -5.63 16.07 21.23
C ASN A 58 -4.92 14.90 20.52
N ILE A 59 -4.20 14.05 21.25
CA ILE A 59 -3.35 13.03 20.64
C ILE A 59 -4.17 11.88 20.04
N THR A 60 -5.24 11.45 20.71
CA THR A 60 -5.95 10.24 20.27
C THR A 60 -6.74 10.41 18.97
N PRO A 61 -7.46 11.51 18.73
CA PRO A 61 -8.10 11.75 17.43
C PRO A 61 -7.09 11.74 16.27
N ILE A 62 -5.90 12.31 16.49
CA ILE A 62 -4.80 12.29 15.52
C ILE A 62 -4.33 10.85 15.28
N ALA A 63 -4.14 10.05 16.34
CA ALA A 63 -3.73 8.65 16.21
C ALA A 63 -4.75 7.81 15.41
N VAL A 64 -6.05 8.04 15.61
CA VAL A 64 -7.14 7.40 14.85
C VAL A 64 -7.04 7.74 13.37
N VAL A 65 -6.82 9.01 13.03
CA VAL A 65 -6.67 9.45 11.62
C VAL A 65 -5.41 8.85 11.00
N ILE A 66 -4.27 8.86 11.71
CA ILE A 66 -3.01 8.26 11.23
C ILE A 66 -3.18 6.76 10.97
N LEU A 67 -3.91 6.05 11.83
CA LEU A 67 -4.16 4.62 11.66
C LEU A 67 -5.01 4.32 10.42
N LYS A 68 -6.08 5.10 10.20
CA LYS A 68 -6.89 5.00 8.97
C LYS A 68 -6.06 5.30 7.73
N MET A 69 -5.29 6.38 7.76
CA MET A 69 -4.41 6.79 6.66
C MET A 69 -3.37 5.71 6.33
N THR A 70 -2.78 5.07 7.34
CA THR A 70 -1.84 3.95 7.15
C THR A 70 -2.53 2.78 6.47
N GLY A 71 -3.76 2.45 6.90
CA GLY A 71 -4.60 1.43 6.26
C GLY A 71 -4.87 1.72 4.79
N GLU A 72 -5.22 2.97 4.47
CA GLU A 72 -5.50 3.41 3.09
C GLU A 72 -4.28 3.35 2.20
N VAL A 73 -3.13 3.81 2.70
CA VAL A 73 -1.86 3.74 1.98
C VAL A 73 -1.51 2.29 1.67
N LEU A 74 -1.58 1.40 2.66
CA LEU A 74 -1.30 -0.02 2.46
C LEU A 74 -2.30 -0.65 1.51
N ALA A 75 -3.60 -0.38 1.67
CA ALA A 75 -4.65 -0.93 0.82
C ALA A 75 -4.48 -0.52 -0.65
N ALA A 76 -4.26 0.78 -0.90
CA ALA A 76 -4.00 1.31 -2.24
C ALA A 76 -2.73 0.70 -2.83
N THR A 77 -1.68 0.52 -2.03
CA THR A 77 -0.42 -0.11 -2.45
C THR A 77 -0.64 -1.57 -2.84
N TYR A 78 -1.31 -2.37 -2.01
CA TYR A 78 -1.58 -3.79 -2.31
C TYR A 78 -2.48 -3.96 -3.54
N ALA A 79 -3.54 -3.16 -3.66
CA ALA A 79 -4.45 -3.20 -4.80
C ALA A 79 -3.72 -2.85 -6.10
N THR A 80 -2.99 -1.74 -6.09
CA THR A 80 -2.27 -1.25 -7.28
C THR A 80 -1.12 -2.18 -7.65
N LEU A 81 -0.32 -2.64 -6.68
CA LEU A 81 0.79 -3.57 -6.94
C LEU A 81 0.29 -4.91 -7.48
N GLY A 82 -0.80 -5.47 -6.95
CA GLY A 82 -1.30 -6.75 -7.46
C GLY A 82 -1.73 -6.67 -8.93
N ILE A 83 -2.50 -5.64 -9.29
CA ILE A 83 -2.91 -5.40 -10.68
C ILE A 83 -1.67 -5.19 -11.56
N ALA A 84 -0.79 -4.28 -11.13
CA ALA A 84 0.42 -3.92 -11.85
C ALA A 84 1.36 -5.11 -12.09
N LEU A 85 1.65 -5.89 -11.05
CA LEU A 85 2.50 -7.08 -11.14
C LEU A 85 1.86 -8.15 -12.02
N GLY A 86 0.54 -8.31 -11.96
CA GLY A 86 -0.17 -9.20 -12.85
C GLY A 86 -0.05 -8.78 -14.32
N VAL A 87 -0.17 -7.49 -14.64
CA VAL A 87 0.00 -6.97 -16.01
C VAL A 87 1.44 -7.15 -16.49
N VAL A 88 2.40 -6.82 -15.63
CA VAL A 88 3.83 -6.96 -15.93
C VAL A 88 4.20 -8.43 -16.15
N TYR A 89 3.61 -9.35 -15.40
CA TYR A 89 3.80 -10.79 -15.60
C TYR A 89 3.12 -11.29 -16.88
N LEU A 90 1.90 -10.81 -17.20
CA LEU A 90 1.20 -11.12 -18.45
C LEU A 90 2.03 -10.72 -19.68
N VAL A 91 2.66 -9.53 -19.67
CA VAL A 91 3.44 -9.00 -20.80
C VAL A 91 4.86 -9.56 -20.84
N GLY A 92 5.49 -9.72 -19.67
CA GLY A 92 6.88 -10.14 -19.53
C GLY A 92 7.13 -11.65 -19.58
N GLY A 93 6.11 -12.46 -19.32
CA GLY A 93 6.20 -13.92 -19.30
C GLY A 93 7.18 -14.45 -18.23
N GLU A 94 7.75 -15.64 -18.48
CA GLU A 94 8.61 -16.35 -17.53
C GLU A 94 9.91 -15.60 -17.17
N GLN A 95 10.41 -14.71 -18.03
CA GLN A 95 11.62 -13.93 -17.79
C GLN A 95 11.43 -12.94 -16.62
N ILE A 96 10.25 -12.33 -16.55
CA ILE A 96 9.89 -11.42 -15.46
C ILE A 96 9.55 -12.20 -14.18
N ARG A 97 9.01 -13.42 -14.29
CA ARG A 97 8.81 -14.30 -13.13
C ARG A 97 10.11 -14.57 -12.39
N ALA A 98 11.18 -14.87 -13.12
CA ALA A 98 12.50 -15.09 -12.52
C ALA A 98 12.97 -13.83 -11.75
N LEU A 99 12.80 -12.64 -12.34
CA LEU A 99 13.17 -11.38 -11.68
C LEU A 99 12.31 -11.08 -10.45
N LEU A 100 10.99 -11.31 -10.53
CA LEU A 100 10.07 -11.13 -9.41
C LEU A 100 10.36 -12.13 -8.27
N SER A 101 10.84 -13.33 -8.58
CA SER A 101 11.22 -14.31 -7.56
C SER A 101 12.42 -13.89 -6.71
N VAL A 102 13.30 -13.03 -7.25
CA VAL A 102 14.44 -12.45 -6.51
C VAL A 102 13.94 -11.44 -5.48
N VAL A 103 12.85 -10.74 -5.79
CA VAL A 103 12.20 -9.82 -4.86
C VAL A 103 11.28 -10.67 -3.99
N ASN A 104 11.82 -11.27 -2.93
CA ASN A 104 11.10 -12.14 -1.99
C ASN A 104 10.03 -11.34 -1.22
N LEU A 105 8.95 -10.97 -1.91
CA LEU A 105 7.81 -10.29 -1.36
C LEU A 105 6.97 -11.34 -0.61
N PRO A 106 6.71 -11.13 0.69
CA PRO A 106 5.87 -12.03 1.46
C PRO A 106 4.53 -12.27 0.76
N GLY A 107 4.19 -13.55 0.55
CA GLY A 107 2.97 -13.97 -0.12
C GLY A 107 3.08 -14.16 -1.64
N LEU A 108 4.01 -13.50 -2.34
CA LEU A 108 4.07 -13.58 -3.80
C LEU A 108 4.47 -14.97 -4.32
N GLY A 109 5.36 -15.67 -3.60
CA GLY A 109 5.75 -17.04 -3.94
C GLY A 109 4.64 -18.09 -3.70
N ALA A 110 3.69 -17.79 -2.81
CA ALA A 110 2.58 -18.69 -2.47
C ALA A 110 1.39 -18.57 -3.43
N LEU A 111 1.28 -17.46 -4.18
CA LEU A 111 0.17 -17.16 -5.09
C LEU A 111 0.25 -17.94 -6.42
N GLY A 112 1.23 -18.85 -6.57
CA GLY A 112 1.37 -19.70 -7.74
C GLY A 112 1.76 -18.91 -9.01
N SER A 113 1.96 -19.63 -10.10
CA SER A 113 2.42 -19.08 -11.39
C SER A 113 1.30 -18.40 -12.20
N SER A 114 0.18 -18.02 -11.59
CA SER A 114 -0.99 -17.45 -12.29
C SER A 114 -1.03 -15.93 -12.16
N TRP A 115 -0.86 -15.24 -13.29
CA TRP A 115 -0.98 -13.77 -13.35
C TRP A 115 -2.37 -13.28 -12.95
N VAL A 116 -3.43 -14.05 -13.26
CA VAL A 116 -4.80 -13.73 -12.87
C VAL A 116 -4.93 -13.71 -11.34
N LEU A 117 -4.34 -14.71 -10.68
CA LEU A 117 -4.45 -14.84 -9.23
C LEU A 117 -3.74 -13.68 -8.53
N ILE A 118 -2.57 -13.24 -9.04
CA ILE A 118 -1.86 -12.06 -8.55
C ILE A 118 -2.71 -10.78 -8.72
N MET A 119 -3.35 -10.60 -9.88
CA MET A 119 -4.23 -9.43 -10.14
C MET A 119 -5.41 -9.37 -9.19
N VAL A 120 -6.01 -10.51 -8.85
CA VAL A 120 -7.20 -10.57 -7.98
C VAL A 120 -6.81 -10.46 -6.51
N MET A 121 -5.72 -11.12 -6.10
CA MET A 121 -5.34 -11.19 -4.69
C MET A 121 -4.80 -9.87 -4.15
N GLY A 122 -4.17 -9.03 -4.96
CA GLY A 122 -3.74 -7.69 -4.51
C GLY A 122 -4.89 -6.83 -3.99
N PRO A 123 -5.94 -6.57 -4.79
CA PRO A 123 -7.14 -5.85 -4.34
C PRO A 123 -7.83 -6.51 -3.14
N VAL A 124 -7.96 -7.84 -3.13
CA VAL A 124 -8.54 -8.57 -1.99
C VAL A 124 -7.74 -8.32 -0.71
N MET A 125 -6.42 -8.44 -0.76
CA MET A 125 -5.54 -8.12 0.37
C MET A 125 -5.64 -6.65 0.77
N GLY A 126 -5.73 -5.74 -0.20
CA GLY A 126 -5.92 -4.32 0.07
C GLY A 126 -7.22 -4.05 0.84
N VAL A 127 -8.32 -4.69 0.45
CA VAL A 127 -9.61 -4.60 1.15
C VAL A 127 -9.49 -5.15 2.58
N ILE A 128 -8.87 -6.32 2.77
CA ILE A 128 -8.68 -6.91 4.10
C ILE A 128 -7.88 -5.97 5.01
N VAL A 129 -6.77 -5.42 4.53
CA VAL A 129 -5.94 -4.48 5.28
C VAL A 129 -6.73 -3.21 5.63
N LEU A 130 -7.52 -2.69 4.70
CA LEU A 130 -8.37 -1.53 4.94
C LEU A 130 -9.39 -1.79 6.05
N PHE A 131 -10.09 -2.93 6.00
CA PHE A 131 -11.05 -3.33 7.04
C PHE A 131 -10.38 -3.44 8.42
N ILE A 132 -9.23 -4.10 8.51
CA ILE A 132 -8.52 -4.26 9.79
C ILE A 132 -8.08 -2.90 10.34
N ALA A 133 -7.50 -2.04 9.51
CA ALA A 133 -7.04 -0.72 9.94
C ALA A 133 -8.20 0.17 10.41
N TYR A 134 -9.32 0.18 9.68
CA TYR A 134 -10.51 0.93 10.06
C TYR A 134 -11.13 0.40 11.35
N TYR A 135 -11.24 -0.92 11.49
CA TYR A 135 -11.75 -1.54 12.71
C TYR A 135 -10.89 -1.15 13.94
N LEU A 136 -9.56 -1.25 13.84
CA LEU A 136 -8.67 -0.85 14.93
C LEU A 136 -8.79 0.65 15.25
N ALA A 137 -8.94 1.50 14.23
CA ALA A 137 -9.15 2.93 14.41
C ALA A 137 -10.47 3.25 15.13
N GLU A 138 -11.54 2.52 14.82
CA GLU A 138 -12.82 2.65 15.52
C GLU A 138 -12.74 2.18 16.97
N GLN A 139 -12.06 1.06 17.25
CA GLN A 139 -11.86 0.59 18.62
C GLN A 139 -11.08 1.62 19.46
N MET A 140 -10.03 2.22 18.89
CA MET A 140 -9.28 3.29 19.57
C MET A 140 -10.14 4.53 19.86
N GLY A 141 -11.00 4.92 18.91
CA GLY A 141 -11.95 6.03 19.11
C GLY A 141 -12.96 5.75 20.22
N ALA A 142 -13.59 4.57 20.20
CA ALA A 142 -14.59 4.16 21.18
C ALA A 142 -14.03 4.13 22.61
N LEU A 143 -12.78 3.67 22.80
CA LEU A 143 -12.13 3.66 24.12
C LEU A 143 -11.97 5.07 24.70
N VAL A 144 -11.70 6.08 23.87
CA VAL A 144 -11.60 7.48 24.33
C VAL A 144 -12.95 8.03 24.74
N ASP A 145 -14.00 7.72 23.98
CA ASP A 145 -15.34 8.18 24.30
C ASP A 145 -15.83 7.59 25.62
N ILE A 146 -15.53 6.31 25.88
CA ILE A 146 -15.79 5.66 27.17
C ILE A 146 -15.00 6.35 28.29
N ALA A 147 -13.71 6.63 28.09
CA ALA A 147 -12.89 7.31 29.08
C ALA A 147 -13.42 8.71 29.42
N ARG A 148 -13.83 9.49 28.40
CA ARG A 148 -14.43 10.83 28.56
C ARG A 148 -15.76 10.81 29.29
N ASN A 149 -16.63 9.84 28.98
CA ASN A 149 -17.92 9.73 29.65
C ASN A 149 -17.76 9.26 31.11
N THR A 150 -16.80 8.38 31.37
CA THR A 150 -16.48 7.93 32.73
C THR A 150 -15.87 9.05 33.58
N SER A 151 -15.02 9.92 32.99
CA SER A 151 -14.39 11.01 33.73
C SER A 151 -15.37 12.12 34.14
N LYS A 152 -16.44 12.34 33.35
CA LYS A 152 -17.48 13.34 33.66
C LYS A 152 -18.49 12.88 34.73
N GLY A 153 -18.57 11.58 34.99
CA GLY A 153 -19.47 10.99 35.98
C GLY A 153 -18.93 10.98 37.41
N ARG A 154 -17.72 11.51 37.63
CA ARG A 154 -17.11 11.77 38.94
C ARG A 154 -16.98 13.27 39.16
#